data_AF-A0A367EPY8-F1
#
_entry.id   AF-A0A367EPY8-F1
#
_cell.length_a   1.000
_cell.length_b   1.000
_cell.length_c   1.000
_cell.angle_alpha   90.00
_cell.angle_beta   90.00
_cell.angle_gamma   90.00
#
_symmetry.space_group_name_H-M   'P 1'
#
loop_
_entity.id
_entity.type
_entity.pdbx_description
1 polymer ?
#
loop_
_entity_poly.entity_id
_entity_poly.type
_entity_poly.pdbx_seq_one_letter_code
_entity_poly.pdbx_strand_id
1 'polypeptide(L)' 'MTPALFATVAANEAEKAAPDTTLVDVQMIGSAGRLYISGRAESVRAARDAIVGVLSAVEGRDH' A
#
# COMPACT_ATOMS: atom_id res chain seq x y z
N MET A 1 6.92 -5.14 1.67
CA MET A 1 7.44 -4.13 0.74
C MET A 1 8.73 -3.56 1.31
N THR A 2 9.72 -3.24 0.47
CA THR A 2 11.01 -2.69 0.89
C THR A 2 11.52 -1.70 -0.15
N PRO A 3 12.19 -0.59 0.25
CA PRO A 3 12.34 0.02 1.58
C PRO A 3 11.03 0.30 2.34
N ALA A 4 11.12 0.41 3.68
CA ALA A 4 9.94 0.47 4.54
C ALA A 4 9.04 1.69 4.34
N LEU A 5 9.65 2.84 4.01
CA LEU A 5 8.91 4.09 3.89
C LEU A 5 7.91 4.10 2.73
N PHE A 6 8.06 3.21 1.73
CA PHE A 6 7.06 3.05 0.66
C PHE A 6 5.67 2.60 1.18
N ALA A 7 5.57 2.15 2.45
CA ALA A 7 4.29 1.87 3.10
C ALA A 7 3.35 3.07 3.12
N THR A 8 3.87 4.30 3.14
CA THR A 8 3.06 5.53 3.21
C THR A 8 2.32 5.80 1.90
N VAL A 9 3.02 5.75 0.77
CA VAL A 9 2.40 5.97 -0.55
C VAL A 9 1.43 4.83 -0.88
N ALA A 10 1.76 3.59 -0.50
CA ALA A 10 0.86 2.46 -0.67
C ALA A 10 -0.45 2.64 0.13
N ALA A 11 -0.36 3.07 1.39
CA ALA A 11 -1.55 3.32 2.22
C ALA A 11 -2.44 4.42 1.62
N ASN A 12 -1.85 5.54 1.20
CA ASN A 12 -2.59 6.66 0.62
C ASN A 12 -3.34 6.26 -0.67
N GLU A 13 -2.66 5.56 -1.58
CA GLU A 13 -3.26 5.19 -2.87
C GLU A 13 -4.28 4.05 -2.72
N ALA A 14 -4.10 3.18 -1.73
CA ALA A 14 -5.11 2.19 -1.37
C ALA A 14 -6.42 2.83 -0.90
N GLU A 15 -6.34 3.79 0.02
CA GLU A 15 -7.51 4.47 0.58
C GLU A 15 -8.21 5.34 -0.48
N LYS A 16 -7.43 5.98 -1.36
CA LYS A 16 -7.96 6.73 -2.50
C LYS A 16 -8.72 5.86 -3.51
N ALA A 17 -8.22 4.65 -3.78
CA ALA A 17 -8.85 3.71 -4.71
C ALA A 17 -10.06 3.00 -4.09
N ALA A 18 -10.04 2.76 -2.78
CA ALA A 18 -11.06 2.03 -2.05
C ALA A 18 -11.38 2.72 -0.70
N PRO A 19 -12.14 3.85 -0.73
CA PRO A 19 -12.39 4.68 0.45
C PRO A 19 -13.27 4.01 1.52
N ASP A 20 -13.89 2.87 1.18
CA ASP A 20 -14.68 2.05 2.10
C ASP A 20 -13.84 1.00 2.85
N THR A 21 -12.53 0.93 2.56
CA THR A 21 -11.61 0.05 3.30
C THR A 21 -11.14 0.71 4.59
N THR A 22 -10.77 -0.12 5.58
CA THR A 22 -10.19 0.33 6.84
C THR A 22 -8.70 0.07 6.83
N LEU A 23 -7.92 1.14 6.98
CA LEU A 23 -6.49 1.07 7.22
C LEU A 23 -6.24 0.63 8.68
N VAL A 24 -5.89 -0.64 8.86
CA VAL A 24 -5.73 -1.25 10.19
C VAL A 24 -4.39 -0.87 10.81
N ASP A 25 -3.32 -0.94 10.03
CA ASP A 25 -1.97 -0.57 10.48
C ASP A 25 -1.05 -0.23 9.30
N VAL A 26 -0.12 0.70 9.54
CA VAL A 26 0.93 1.13 8.60
C VAL A 26 2.27 1.17 9.32
N GLN A 27 3.06 0.13 9.13
CA GLN A 27 4.44 0.11 9.62
C GLN A 27 5.37 0.66 8.52
N MET A 28 5.75 1.93 8.66
CA MET A 28 6.58 2.66 7.68
C MET A 28 8.05 2.83 8.08
N ILE A 29 8.44 2.42 9.29
CA ILE A 29 9.81 2.50 9.79
C ILE A 29 10.31 1.08 10.11
N GLY A 30 11.50 0.73 9.59
CA GLY A 30 12.13 -0.57 9.77
C GLY A 30 12.87 -1.04 8.52
N SER A 31 13.27 -2.30 8.50
CA SER A 31 13.88 -2.93 7.31
C SER A 31 12.86 -3.15 6.18
N ALA A 32 11.59 -3.38 6.54
CA ALA A 32 10.50 -3.58 5.61
C ALA A 32 9.22 -2.91 6.08
N GLY A 33 8.45 -2.44 5.10
CA GLY A 33 7.16 -1.80 5.30
C GLY A 33 6.06 -2.85 5.29
N ARG A 34 5.08 -2.68 6.19
CA ARG A 34 3.90 -3.54 6.31
C ARG A 34 2.65 -2.68 6.28
N LEU A 35 1.64 -3.18 5.60
CA LEU A 35 0.36 -2.51 5.41
C LEU A 35 -0.75 -3.53 5.65
N TYR A 36 -1.64 -3.23 6.58
CA TYR A 36 -2.80 -4.07 6.90
C TYR A 36 -4.05 -3.28 6.58
N ILE A 37 -4.87 -3.82 5.68
CA ILE A 37 -6.14 -3.23 5.25
C ILE A 37 -7.22 -4.28 5.41
N SER A 38 -8.40 -3.85 5.86
CA SER A 38 -9.60 -4.70 5.94
C SER A 38 -10.78 -4.04 5.24
N GLY A 39 -11.78 -4.83 4.88
CA GLY A 39 -12.96 -4.36 4.15
C GLY A 39 -13.60 -5.48 3.33
N ARG A 40 -14.49 -5.10 2.41
CA ARG A 40 -15.09 -6.06 1.47
C ARG A 40 -14.01 -6.61 0.53
N ALA A 41 -14.18 -7.84 0.08
CA ALA A 41 -13.16 -8.53 -0.69
C ALA A 41 -12.88 -7.84 -2.03
N GLU A 42 -13.88 -7.26 -2.67
CA GLU A 42 -13.76 -6.43 -3.87
C GLU A 42 -12.96 -5.14 -3.62
N SER A 43 -13.25 -4.43 -2.53
CA SER A 43 -12.57 -3.18 -2.17
C SER A 43 -11.11 -3.41 -1.81
N VAL A 44 -10.82 -4.48 -1.06
CA VAL A 44 -9.44 -4.87 -0.73
C VAL A 44 -8.66 -5.28 -1.98
N ARG A 45 -9.30 -5.94 -2.96
CA ARG A 45 -8.65 -6.24 -4.25
C ARG A 45 -8.37 -4.96 -5.05
N ALA A 46 -9.30 -4.02 -5.10
CA ALA A 46 -9.10 -2.72 -5.75
C ALA A 46 -7.93 -1.94 -5.12
N ALA A 47 -7.89 -1.88 -3.78
CA ALA A 47 -6.77 -1.29 -3.03
C ALA A 47 -5.43 -1.95 -3.37
N ARG A 48 -5.38 -3.29 -3.38
CA ARG A 48 -4.18 -4.05 -3.77
C ARG A 48 -3.72 -3.68 -5.17
N ASP A 49 -4.63 -3.64 -6.14
CA ASP A 49 -4.28 -3.38 -7.54
C ASP A 49 -3.74 -1.95 -7.71
N ALA A 50 -4.32 -0.97 -6.99
CA ALA A 50 -3.80 0.39 -6.94
C ALA A 50 -2.39 0.45 -6.32
N ILE A 51 -2.16 -0.23 -5.19
CA ILE A 51 -0.85 -0.33 -4.55
C ILE A 51 0.19 -0.88 -5.53
N VAL A 52 -0.10 -2.01 -6.17
CA VAL A 52 0.83 -2.66 -7.12
C VAL A 52 1.14 -1.73 -8.29
N GLY A 53 0.12 -1.09 -8.87
CA GLY A 53 0.30 -0.16 -9.98
C GLY A 53 1.21 1.02 -9.61
N VAL A 54 0.97 1.64 -8.46
CA VAL A 54 1.76 2.79 -7.99
C VAL A 54 3.19 2.39 -7.69
N LEU A 55 3.40 1.31 -6.94
CA LEU A 55 4.75 0.87 -6.57
C LEU A 55 5.59 0.43 -7.79
N SER A 56 4.95 -0.16 -8.81
CA SER A 56 5.64 -0.55 -10.04
C SER A 56 6.03 0.64 -10.91
N ALA A 57 5.35 1.78 -10.75
CA ALA A 57 5.63 3.01 -11.48
C ALA A 57 6.66 3.92 -10.79
N VAL A 58 7.08 3.59 -9.56
CA VAL A 58 8.12 4.36 -8.86
C VAL A 58 9.46 4.14 -9.54
N GLU A 59 10.02 5.20 -10.10
CA GLU A 59 11.39 5.19 -10.61
C GLU A 59 12.41 5.12 -9.46
N GLY A 60 13.41 4.27 -9.62
CA GLY A 60 14.40 4.01 -8.58
C GLY A 60 15.66 3.32 -9.12
N ARG A 61 16.58 3.04 -8.21
CA ARG A 61 17.77 2.24 -8.50
C ARG A 61 17.46 0.76 -8.29
N ASP A 62 18.18 -0.11 -8.98
CA ASP A 62 18.17 -1.54 -8.69
C ASP A 62 18.61 -1.80 -7.24
N HIS A 63 18.06 -2.88 -6.66
CA HIS A 63 18.31 -3.30 -5.29
C HIS A 63 19.63 -4.04 -5.12
#